data_AF-A0A7X7NYV4-F1
#
_entry.id   AF-A0A7X7NYV4-F1
#
_cell.length_a   1.000
_cell.length_b   1.000
_cell.length_c   1.000
_cell.angle_alpha   90.00
_cell.angle_beta   90.00
_cell.angle_gamma   90.00
#
_symmetry.space_group_name_H-M   'P 1'
#
loop_
_entity.id
_entity.type
_entity.pdbx_description
1 polymer ?
#
loop_
_entity_poly.entity_id
_entity_poly.type
_entity_poly.pdbx_seq_one_letter_code
_entity_poly.pdbx_strand_id
1 'polypeptide(L)'
;MLRNEKLDKKITAYIENLFSGVGASQQLFDLKEELATNLKEKTYDIQSRGLDEDQAFKEAIISMGDLSGLVDDMRKLGQDMAKQNVYSTMTSRISTAGIVAGV
;
A
#
# COMPACT_ATOMS: atom_id res chain seq x y z
N MET A 1 -8.63 24.55 -10.86
CA MET A 1 -8.49 23.09 -10.63
C MET A 1 -7.11 22.66 -10.08
N LEU A 2 -6.06 23.50 -10.12
CA LEU A 2 -4.68 23.20 -9.69
C LEU A 2 -4.47 22.78 -8.21
N ARG A 3 -5.37 23.18 -7.30
CA ARG A 3 -5.21 22.93 -5.85
C ARG A 3 -5.35 21.44 -5.48
N ASN A 4 -6.15 20.68 -6.24
CA ASN A 4 -6.35 19.25 -6.01
C ASN A 4 -5.06 18.45 -6.29
N GLU A 5 -4.31 18.82 -7.33
CA GLU A 5 -3.15 18.05 -7.80
C GLU A 5 -1.97 18.04 -6.79
N LYS A 6 -1.75 19.15 -6.08
CA LYS A 6 -0.68 19.25 -5.07
C LYS A 6 -0.99 18.37 -3.86
N LEU A 7 -2.24 18.38 -3.39
CA LEU A 7 -2.67 17.55 -2.27
C LEU A 7 -2.61 16.06 -2.64
N ASP A 8 -3.10 15.69 -3.83
CA ASP A 8 -3.07 14.30 -4.30
C ASP A 8 -1.63 13.77 -4.34
N LYS A 9 -0.68 14.55 -4.86
CA LYS A 9 0.75 14.18 -4.85
C LYS A 9 1.31 13.95 -3.45
N LYS A 10 0.92 14.76 -2.46
CA LYS A 10 1.37 14.59 -1.07
C LYS A 10 0.78 13.33 -0.44
N ILE A 11 -0.51 13.08 -0.68
CA ILE A 11 -1.21 11.89 -0.18
C ILE A 11 -0.56 10.64 -0.75
N THR A 12 -0.39 10.58 -2.07
CA THR A 12 0.28 9.46 -2.73
C THR A 12 1.70 9.27 -2.20
N ALA A 13 2.50 10.33 -2.09
CA ALA A 13 3.86 10.23 -1.56
C ALA A 13 3.91 9.73 -0.12
N TYR A 14 2.98 10.17 0.75
CA TYR A 14 2.87 9.71 2.12
C TYR A 14 2.54 8.22 2.19
N ILE A 15 1.52 7.78 1.45
CA ILE A 15 1.08 6.38 1.42
C ILE A 15 2.17 5.46 0.83
N GLU A 16 2.83 5.87 -0.26
CA GLU A 16 3.95 5.10 -0.82
C GLU A 16 5.11 4.97 0.16
N ASN A 17 5.43 6.04 0.89
CA ASN A 17 6.48 6.01 1.90
C ASN A 17 6.09 5.12 3.10
N LEU A 18 4.83 5.18 3.54
CA LEU A 18 4.31 4.38 4.65
C LEU A 18 4.44 2.88 4.39
N PHE A 19 4.15 2.44 3.16
CA PHE A 19 4.25 1.04 2.75
C PHE A 19 5.56 0.74 1.98
N SER A 20 6.58 1.56 2.16
CA SER A 20 7.88 1.30 1.54
C SER A 20 8.47 -0.03 2.07
N GLY A 21 8.97 -0.85 1.14
CA GLY A 21 9.50 -2.17 1.44
C GLY A 21 8.45 -3.26 1.68
N VAL A 22 7.16 -2.96 1.51
CA VAL A 22 6.10 -3.98 1.48
C VAL A 22 5.99 -4.56 0.08
N GLY A 23 5.95 -5.90 -0.04
CA GLY A 23 5.80 -6.58 -1.31
C GLY A 23 4.47 -6.23 -1.99
N ALA A 24 4.49 -6.01 -3.31
CA ALA A 24 3.30 -5.70 -4.07
C ALA A 24 2.28 -6.86 -4.02
N SER A 25 1.03 -6.51 -3.77
CA SER A 25 -0.13 -7.42 -3.81
C SER A 25 -1.37 -6.61 -4.17
N GLN A 26 -2.43 -7.28 -4.64
CA GLN A 26 -3.70 -6.60 -4.91
C GLN A 26 -4.28 -5.99 -3.63
N GLN A 27 -4.18 -6.72 -2.51
CA GLN A 27 -4.63 -6.26 -1.20
C GLN A 27 -3.90 -5.00 -0.75
N LEU A 28 -2.58 -4.93 -0.99
CA LEU A 28 -1.81 -3.71 -0.68
C LEU A 28 -2.25 -2.54 -1.57
N PHE A 29 -2.52 -2.78 -2.84
CA PHE A 29 -3.01 -1.75 -3.75
C PHE A 29 -4.37 -1.21 -3.30
N ASP A 30 -5.33 -2.08 -3.04
CA ASP A 30 -6.69 -1.69 -2.62
C ASP A 30 -6.64 -0.91 -1.29
N LEU A 31 -5.80 -1.35 -0.35
CA LEU A 31 -5.60 -0.68 0.92
C LEU A 31 -5.00 0.72 0.75
N LYS A 32 -4.01 0.88 -0.13
CA LYS A 32 -3.41 2.19 -0.42
C LYS A 32 -4.44 3.16 -0.98
N GLU A 33 -5.31 2.70 -1.88
CA GLU A 33 -6.38 3.52 -2.47
C GLU A 33 -7.42 3.92 -1.42
N GLU A 34 -7.81 3.00 -0.53
CA GLU A 34 -8.73 3.29 0.58
C GLU A 34 -8.13 4.34 1.54
N LEU A 35 -6.88 4.16 1.96
CA LEU A 35 -6.21 5.10 2.85
C LEU A 35 -6.00 6.47 2.20
N ALA A 36 -5.67 6.51 0.91
CA ALA A 36 -5.55 7.76 0.16
C ALA A 36 -6.88 8.50 0.09
N THR A 37 -7.97 7.79 -0.19
CA THR A 37 -9.33 8.35 -0.22
C THR A 37 -9.74 8.90 1.14
N ASN A 38 -9.59 8.11 2.20
CA ASN A 38 -9.91 8.51 3.57
C ASN A 38 -9.08 9.74 4.01
N LEU A 39 -7.78 9.75 3.71
CA LEU A 39 -6.90 10.88 4.05
C LEU A 39 -7.28 12.15 3.30
N LYS A 40 -7.69 12.02 2.02
CA LYS A 40 -8.17 13.12 1.18
C LYS A 40 -9.46 13.72 1.72
N GLU A 41 -10.46 12.88 1.99
CA GLU A 41 -11.74 13.31 2.56
C GLU A 41 -11.56 14.01 3.90
N LYS A 42 -10.74 13.43 4.78
CA LYS A 42 -10.45 14.01 6.08
C LYS A 42 -9.71 15.33 6.00
N THR A 43 -8.76 15.45 5.07
CA THR A 43 -8.08 16.72 4.80
C THR A 43 -9.09 17.79 4.35
N TYR A 44 -10.03 17.44 3.47
CA TYR A 44 -11.06 18.38 3.02
C TYR A 44 -12.05 18.79 4.10
N ASP A 45 -12.47 17.86 4.95
CA ASP A 45 -13.30 18.18 6.12
C ASP A 45 -12.59 19.19 7.03
N ILE A 46 -11.29 19.00 7.30
CA ILE A 46 -10.52 19.94 8.13
C ILE A 46 -10.31 21.28 7.43
N GLN A 47 -10.01 21.29 6.12
CA GLN A 47 -9.91 22.53 5.34
C GLN A 47 -11.20 23.34 5.34
N SER A 48 -12.36 22.66 5.34
CA SER A 48 -13.67 23.33 5.38
C SER A 48 -13.87 24.17 6.66
N ARG A 49 -13.09 23.88 7.71
CA ARG A 49 -13.07 24.63 8.98
C ARG A 49 -12.14 25.84 8.96
N GLY A 50 -11.53 26.14 7.82
CA GLY A 50 -10.70 27.33 7.60
C GLY A 50 -9.20 27.10 7.73
N LEU A 51 -8.74 25.84 7.87
CA LEU A 51 -7.32 25.53 7.89
C LEU A 51 -6.72 25.54 6.48
N ASP A 52 -5.43 25.90 6.39
CA ASP A 52 -4.69 25.72 5.15
C ASP A 52 -4.44 24.24 4.84
N GLU A 53 -4.06 23.95 3.59
CA GLU A 53 -3.84 22.58 3.10
C GLU A 53 -2.74 21.82 3.85
N ASP A 54 -1.65 22.49 4.19
CA ASP A 54 -0.50 21.81 4.80
C ASP A 54 -0.83 21.45 6.26
N GLN A 55 -1.53 22.33 6.98
CA GLN A 55 -1.99 22.05 8.34
C GLN A 55 -3.11 21.00 8.35
N ALA A 56 -4.10 21.14 7.46
CA ALA A 56 -5.20 20.19 7.37
C ALA A 56 -4.71 18.77 7.05
N PHE A 57 -3.71 18.64 6.16
CA PHE A 57 -3.09 17.36 5.82
C PHE A 57 -2.37 16.73 7.02
N LYS A 58 -1.62 17.52 7.79
CA LYS A 58 -0.94 17.04 9.01
C LYS A 58 -1.94 16.57 10.07
N GLU A 59 -2.99 17.36 10.32
CA GLU A 59 -4.06 17.01 11.25
C GLU A 59 -4.84 15.76 10.79
N ALA A 60 -5.02 15.61 9.47
CA ALA A 60 -5.62 14.40 8.92
C ALA A 60 -4.75 13.17 9.18
N ILE A 61 -3.43 13.25 8.96
CA ILE A 61 -2.47 12.17 9.29
C ILE A 61 -2.53 11.82 10.78
N ILE A 62 -2.45 12.81 11.67
CA ILE A 62 -2.49 12.60 13.13
C ILE A 62 -3.77 11.86 13.52
N SER A 63 -4.89 12.25 12.92
CA SER A 63 -6.18 11.65 13.24
C SER A 63 -6.41 10.27 12.61
N MET A 64 -5.63 9.84 11.62
CA MET A 64 -5.62 8.45 11.16
C MET A 64 -4.98 7.51 12.20
N GLY A 65 -4.16 8.06 13.10
CA GLY A 65 -3.50 7.30 14.17
C GLY A 65 -2.28 6.51 13.69
N ASP A 66 -1.90 5.52 14.49
CA ASP A 66 -0.75 4.66 14.21
C ASP A 66 -1.11 3.59 13.17
N LEU A 67 -0.43 3.61 12.03
CA LEU A 67 -0.61 2.67 10.92
C LEU A 67 0.46 1.57 10.90
N SER A 68 1.35 1.53 11.89
CA SER A 68 2.46 0.56 11.95
C SER A 68 1.99 -0.90 11.93
N GLY A 69 0.94 -1.23 12.69
CA GLY A 69 0.37 -2.58 12.72
C GLY A 69 -0.15 -3.02 11.34
N LEU A 70 -0.80 -2.10 10.62
CA LEU A 70 -1.30 -2.36 9.28
C LEU A 70 -0.16 -2.59 8.27
N VAL A 71 0.92 -1.81 8.38
CA VAL A 71 2.13 -2.01 7.56
C VAL A 71 2.74 -3.38 7.82
N ASP A 72 2.85 -3.79 9.09
CA ASP A 72 3.43 -5.08 9.45
C ASP A 72 2.59 -6.27 8.98
N ASP A 73 1.26 -6.14 9.01
CA ASP A 73 0.37 -7.16 8.46
C ASP A 73 0.53 -7.30 6.95
N MET A 74 0.64 -6.18 6.23
CA MET A 74 0.91 -6.22 4.79
C MET A 74 2.30 -6.78 4.46
N ARG A 75 3.32 -6.53 5.30
CA ARG A 75 4.65 -7.14 5.13
C ARG A 75 4.59 -8.65 5.22
N LYS A 76 3.89 -9.20 6.22
CA LYS A 76 3.72 -10.65 6.38
C LYS A 76 3.02 -11.25 5.16
N LEU A 77 1.93 -10.64 4.71
CA LEU A 77 1.21 -11.08 3.50
C LEU A 77 2.11 -11.07 2.25
N GLY A 78 2.88 -9.98 2.05
CA GLY A 78 3.79 -9.86 0.92
C GLY A 78 4.91 -10.90 0.94
N GLN A 79 5.45 -11.23 2.12
CA GLN A 79 6.45 -12.29 2.28
C GLN A 79 5.88 -13.67 1.97
N ASP A 80 4.66 -13.96 2.42
CA ASP A 80 4.03 -15.27 2.22
C ASP A 80 3.68 -15.49 0.75
N MET A 81 3.17 -14.47 0.04
CA MET A 81 2.97 -14.53 -1.41
C MET A 81 4.29 -14.73 -2.17
N ALA A 82 5.36 -14.03 -1.77
CA ALA A 82 6.66 -14.19 -2.40
C ALA A 82 7.20 -15.63 -2.24
N LYS A 83 7.07 -16.22 -1.05
CA LYS A 83 7.45 -17.62 -0.80
C LYS A 83 6.64 -18.59 -1.67
N GLN A 84 5.31 -18.43 -1.73
CA GLN A 84 4.45 -19.31 -2.52
C GLN A 84 4.80 -19.29 -4.03
N ASN A 85 5.04 -18.11 -4.59
CA ASN A 85 5.42 -17.96 -6.00
C ASN A 85 6.76 -18.65 -6.32
N VAL A 86 7.72 -18.58 -5.41
CA VAL A 86 9.03 -19.25 -5.56
C VAL A 86 8.87 -20.78 -5.50
N TYR A 87 8.09 -21.31 -4.55
CA TYR A 87 7.86 -22.75 -4.44
C TYR A 87 7.16 -23.34 -5.68
N SER A 88 6.12 -22.67 -6.20
CA SER A 88 5.40 -23.11 -7.39
C SER A 88 6.33 -23.18 -8.62
N THR A 89 7.16 -22.15 -8.81
CA THR A 89 8.11 -22.08 -9.93
C THR A 89 9.17 -23.18 -9.86
N MET A 90 9.73 -23.44 -8.68
CA MET A 90 10.72 -24.51 -8.49
C MET A 90 10.11 -25.90 -8.69
N THR A 91 8.90 -26.12 -8.16
CA THR A 91 8.18 -27.40 -8.30
C THR A 91 7.87 -27.71 -9.76
N SER A 92 7.37 -26.72 -10.52
CA SER A 92 7.07 -26.90 -11.94
C SER A 92 8.31 -27.34 -12.75
N ARG A 93 9.47 -26.74 -12.48
CA ARG A 93 10.72 -27.07 -13.19
C ARG A 93 11.25 -28.47 -12.84
N ILE A 94 11.11 -28.91 -11.59
CA ILE A 94 11.53 -30.25 -11.17
C ILE A 94 10.57 -31.31 -11.76
N SER A 95 9.27 -31.04 -11.76
CA SER A 95 8.28 -31.95 -12.34
C SER A 95 8.48 -32.18 -13.84
N THR A 96 8.86 -31.16 -14.62
CA THR A 96 9.14 -31.35 -16.06
C THR A 96 10.42 -32.14 -16.33
N ALA A 97 11.46 -31.97 -15.51
CA ALA A 97 12.73 -32.69 -15.70
C ALA A 97 12.65 -34.18 -15.30
N GLY A 98 11.80 -34.54 -14.34
CA GLY A 98 11.63 -35.92 -13.88
C GLY A 98 10.81 -36.82 -14.80
N ILE A 99 9.89 -36.26 -15.60
CA ILE A 99 9.00 -37.04 -16.48
C ILE A 99 9.73 -37.52 -17.74
N VAL A 100 10.74 -36.79 -18.22
CA VAL A 100 11.41 -37.10 -19.51
C VAL A 100 12.47 -38.21 -19.37
N ALA A 101 12.97 -38.50 -18.16
CA ALA A 101 13.98 -39.54 -17.94
C ALA A 101 13.39 -40.92 -17.56
N GLY A 102 12.06 -41.07 -17.54
CA GLY A 102 11.35 -42.24 -17.00
C GLY A 102 10.37 -42.92 -17.95
N VAL A 103 10.63 -42.89 -19.27
CA VAL A 103 9.91 -43.69 -20.28
C VAL A 103 10.91 -44.35 -21.23
#